data_AF-A0AAD0W906-F1
#
_entry.id   AF-A0AAD0W906-F1
#
_cell.length_a   1.000
_cell.length_b   1.000
_cell.length_c   1.000
_cell.angle_alpha   90.00
_cell.angle_beta   90.00
_cell.angle_gamma   90.00
#
_symmetry.space_group_name_H-M   'P 1'
#
loop_
_entity.id
_entity.type
_entity.pdbx_description
1 polymer ?
#
loop_
_entity_poly.entity_id
_entity_poly.type
_entity_poly.pdbx_seq_one_letter_code
_entity_poly.pdbx_strand_id
1 'polypeptide(L)'
;MNTALPAMEQLKLLNQKLFDTQDQTTLPHLGQQLAQQCEEMDARLMQGLIDIRAAHISLQAILTLLQRRDEPLLLSSEEAAALLEPVQQRLCQGLSCINRLV
;
A
#
# COMPACT_ATOMS: atom_id res chain seq x y z
N MET A 1 9.98 14.33 -13.54
CA MET A 1 9.36 13.03 -13.25
C MET A 1 10.50 12.03 -13.04
N ASN A 2 10.93 11.80 -11.80
CA ASN A 2 11.83 10.68 -11.49
C ASN A 2 10.96 9.43 -11.43
N THR A 3 10.90 8.67 -12.51
CA THR A 3 10.34 7.31 -12.50
C THR A 3 11.33 6.43 -11.76
N ALA A 4 11.32 6.51 -10.42
CA ALA A 4 12.01 5.55 -9.59
C ALA A 4 11.44 4.16 -9.89
N LEU A 5 12.30 3.20 -10.19
CA LEU A 5 11.94 1.81 -10.45
C LEU A 5 11.08 1.27 -9.30
N PRO A 6 10.07 0.42 -9.54
CA PRO A 6 9.35 -0.27 -8.48
C PRO A 6 10.29 -1.00 -7.52
N ALA A 7 9.89 -1.13 -6.26
CA ALA A 7 10.76 -1.69 -5.22
C ALA A 7 11.25 -3.12 -5.56
N MET A 8 10.40 -3.93 -6.21
CA MET A 8 10.78 -5.27 -6.68
C MET A 8 11.89 -5.23 -7.76
N GLU A 9 11.88 -4.25 -8.65
CA GLU A 9 12.93 -4.09 -9.66
C GLU A 9 14.24 -3.61 -9.03
N GLN A 10 14.16 -2.70 -8.04
CA GLN A 10 15.33 -2.28 -7.27
C GLN A 10 15.96 -3.46 -6.50
N LEU A 11 15.14 -4.31 -5.89
CA LEU A 11 15.60 -5.51 -5.19
C LEU A 11 16.26 -6.53 -6.14
N LYS A 12 15.71 -6.72 -7.34
CA LYS A 12 16.33 -7.57 -8.38
C LYS A 12 17.71 -7.04 -8.79
N LEU A 13 17.82 -5.72 -8.99
CA LEU A 13 19.10 -5.08 -9.34
C LEU A 13 20.12 -5.20 -8.21
N LEU A 14 19.71 -5.04 -6.95
CA LEU A 14 20.61 -5.19 -5.80
C LEU A 14 21.08 -6.63 -5.64
N ASN A 15 20.19 -7.62 -5.79
CA ASN A 15 20.57 -9.03 -5.80
C ASN A 15 21.58 -9.33 -6.91
N GLN A 16 21.31 -8.86 -8.14
CA GLN A 16 22.23 -9.05 -9.27
C GLN A 16 23.62 -8.46 -8.97
N LYS A 17 23.68 -7.23 -8.46
CA LYS A 17 24.95 -6.58 -8.05
C LYS A 17 25.68 -7.35 -6.96
N LEU A 18 24.95 -7.97 -6.03
CA LEU A 18 25.52 -8.77 -4.97
C LEU A 18 26.12 -10.07 -5.51
N PHE A 19 25.48 -10.71 -6.49
CA PHE A 19 26.03 -11.89 -7.18
C PHE A 19 27.24 -11.56 -8.07
N ASP A 20 27.22 -10.41 -8.73
CA ASP A 20 28.27 -10.02 -9.69
C ASP A 20 29.49 -9.36 -9.01
N THR A 21 29.40 -9.02 -7.72
CA THR A 21 30.51 -8.33 -7.03
C THR A 21 31.70 -9.25 -6.81
N GLN A 22 32.85 -8.83 -7.33
CA GLN A 22 34.15 -9.46 -7.07
C GLN A 22 34.91 -8.74 -5.96
N ASP A 23 34.42 -7.57 -5.53
CA ASP A 23 35.05 -6.73 -4.52
C ASP A 23 34.45 -6.98 -3.14
N GLN A 24 35.22 -7.66 -2.27
CA GLN A 24 34.81 -8.00 -0.91
C GLN A 24 34.55 -6.77 -0.02
N THR A 25 35.06 -5.59 -0.39
CA THR A 25 34.84 -4.36 0.39
C THR A 25 33.45 -3.75 0.16
N THR A 26 32.82 -4.05 -0.98
CA THR A 26 31.49 -3.55 -1.34
C THR A 26 30.34 -4.45 -0.87
N LEU A 27 30.64 -5.72 -0.59
CA LEU A 27 29.68 -6.73 -0.15
C LEU A 27 28.88 -6.31 1.10
N PRO A 28 29.48 -5.77 2.17
CA PRO A 28 28.72 -5.37 3.37
C PRO A 28 27.74 -4.24 3.09
N HIS A 29 28.14 -3.28 2.25
CA HIS A 29 27.30 -2.15 1.86
C HIS A 29 26.11 -2.62 1.00
N LEU A 30 26.35 -3.50 0.03
CA LEU A 30 25.28 -4.10 -0.78
C LEU A 30 24.31 -4.92 0.08
N GLY A 31 24.83 -5.68 1.06
CA GLY A 31 24.00 -6.40 2.04
C GLY A 31 23.13 -5.47 2.88
N GLN A 32 23.69 -4.34 3.34
CA GLN A 32 22.94 -3.33 4.08
C GLN A 32 21.85 -2.67 3.23
N GLN A 33 22.15 -2.33 1.98
CA GLN A 33 21.17 -1.77 1.05
C GLN A 33 20.03 -2.76 0.77
N LEU A 34 20.34 -4.05 0.64
CA LEU A 34 19.34 -5.08 0.43
C LEU A 34 18.44 -5.23 1.66
N ALA A 35 19.00 -5.26 2.86
CA ALA A 35 18.23 -5.31 4.11
C ALA A 35 17.29 -4.11 4.25
N GLN A 36 17.80 -2.89 4.00
CA GLN A 36 17.00 -1.66 4.04
C GLN A 36 15.87 -1.67 3.01
N GLN A 37 16.13 -2.17 1.80
CA GLN A 37 15.09 -2.29 0.78
C GLN A 37 14.00 -3.29 1.17
N CYS A 38 14.36 -4.44 1.76
CA CYS A 38 13.39 -5.39 2.28
C CYS A 38 12.54 -4.79 3.40
N GLU A 39 13.16 -4.11 4.37
CA GLU A 39 12.44 -3.43 5.46
C GLU A 39 11.46 -2.36 4.93
N GLU A 40 11.88 -1.56 3.94
CA GLU A 40 11.03 -0.55 3.33
C GLU A 40 9.86 -1.17 2.53
N MET A 41 10.11 -2.29 1.85
CA MET A 41 9.07 -3.05 1.16
C MET A 41 8.04 -3.61 2.14
N ASP A 42 8.49 -4.22 3.23
CA ASP A 42 7.61 -4.77 4.27
C ASP A 42 6.77 -3.68 4.93
N ALA A 43 7.38 -2.54 5.26
CA ALA A 43 6.67 -1.40 5.82
C ALA A 43 5.58 -0.88 4.88
N ARG A 44 5.89 -0.74 3.58
CA ARG A 44 4.91 -0.32 2.55
C ARG A 44 3.80 -1.34 2.36
N LEU A 45 4.11 -2.63 2.35
CA LEU A 45 3.12 -3.70 2.24
C LEU A 45 2.18 -3.68 3.45
N MET A 46 2.73 -3.62 4.66
CA MET A 46 1.94 -3.53 5.89
C MET A 46 1.04 -2.28 5.88
N GLN A 47 1.58 -1.11 5.53
CA GLN A 47 0.78 0.11 5.44
C GLN A 47 -0.35 -0.01 4.41
N GLY A 48 -0.05 -0.56 3.23
CA GLY A 48 -1.05 -0.80 2.19
C GLY A 48 -2.19 -1.72 2.65
N LEU A 49 -1.85 -2.81 3.34
CA LEU A 49 -2.82 -3.74 3.91
C LEU A 49 -3.66 -3.09 5.02
N ILE A 50 -3.04 -2.29 5.89
CA ILE A 50 -3.75 -1.55 6.95
C ILE A 50 -4.79 -0.60 6.34
N ASP A 51 -4.42 0.15 5.31
CA ASP A 51 -5.33 1.12 4.68
C ASP A 51 -6.48 0.44 3.94
N ILE A 52 -6.22 -0.66 3.21
CA ILE A 52 -7.26 -1.46 2.57
C ILE A 52 -8.19 -2.09 3.62
N ARG A 53 -7.64 -2.60 4.73
CA ARG A 53 -8.43 -3.18 5.81
C ARG A 53 -9.30 -2.12 6.49
N ALA A 54 -8.76 -0.91 6.71
CA ALA A 54 -9.52 0.21 7.25
C ALA A 54 -10.69 0.58 6.33
N ALA A 55 -10.45 0.70 5.02
CA ALA A 55 -11.51 0.95 4.04
C ALA A 55 -12.61 -0.12 4.09
N HIS A 56 -12.22 -1.40 4.16
CA HIS A 56 -13.17 -2.51 4.26
C HIS A 56 -14.05 -2.40 5.51
N ILE A 57 -13.44 -2.14 6.68
CA ILE A 57 -14.17 -1.97 7.94
C ILE A 57 -15.14 -0.78 7.86
N SER A 58 -14.68 0.35 7.32
CA SER A 58 -15.52 1.54 7.12
C SER A 58 -16.72 1.23 6.21
N LEU A 59 -16.51 0.52 5.11
CA LEU A 59 -17.59 0.12 4.22
C LEU A 59 -18.59 -0.83 4.91
N GLN A 60 -18.10 -1.80 5.70
CA GLN A 60 -18.96 -2.68 6.48
C GLN A 60 -19.79 -1.91 7.52
N ALA A 61 -19.21 -0.89 8.16
CA ALA A 61 -19.93 -0.03 9.09
C ALA A 61 -21.05 0.74 8.38
N ILE A 62 -20.78 1.32 7.21
CA ILE A 62 -21.78 1.99 6.38
C ILE A 62 -22.91 1.03 6.00
N LEU A 63 -22.58 -0.16 5.49
CA LEU A 63 -23.58 -1.18 5.14
C LEU A 63 -24.43 -1.58 6.34
N THR A 64 -23.80 -1.79 7.50
CA THR A 64 -24.49 -2.13 8.74
C THR A 64 -25.46 -1.03 9.16
N LEU A 65 -25.09 0.24 9.03
CA LEU A 65 -25.96 1.37 9.34
C LEU A 65 -27.16 1.46 8.38
N LEU A 66 -26.94 1.16 7.09
CA LEU A 66 -28.00 1.11 6.08
C LEU A 66 -28.96 -0.07 6.30
N GLN A 67 -28.45 -1.21 6.77
CA GLN A 67 -29.22 -2.43 6.97
C GLN A 67 -30.01 -2.48 8.29
N ARG A 68 -29.56 -1.77 9.33
CA ARG A 68 -30.17 -1.82 10.68
C ARG A 68 -31.41 -0.94 10.87
N ARG A 69 -31.95 -0.34 9.81
CA ARG A 69 -33.04 0.62 9.91
C ARG A 69 -34.36 0.01 9.44
N ASP A 70 -35.39 0.20 10.26
CA ASP A 70 -36.78 -0.20 9.94
C ASP A 70 -37.40 0.69 8.82
N GLU A 71 -36.81 1.85 8.55
CA GLU A 71 -37.18 2.76 7.45
C GLU A 71 -36.02 2.95 6.45
N PRO A 72 -36.30 3.06 5.14
CA PRO A 72 -35.27 3.27 4.13
C PRO A 72 -34.56 4.61 4.34
N LEU A 73 -33.22 4.59 4.41
CA LEU A 73 -32.43 5.84 4.37
C LEU A 73 -32.60 6.48 2.99
N LEU A 74 -33.29 7.62 2.96
CA LEU A 74 -33.30 8.51 1.80
C LEU A 74 -32.04 9.37 1.83
N LEU A 75 -30.92 8.78 1.43
CA LEU A 75 -29.71 9.55 1.15
C LEU A 75 -29.84 10.21 -0.21
N SER A 76 -29.59 11.51 -0.27
CA SER A 76 -29.25 12.14 -1.54
C SER A 76 -27.96 11.53 -2.10
N SER A 77 -27.74 11.71 -3.40
CA SER A 77 -26.49 11.31 -4.05
C SER A 77 -25.26 11.98 -3.42
N GLU A 78 -25.40 13.22 -2.96
CA GLU A 78 -24.31 13.97 -2.33
C GLU A 78 -23.94 13.40 -0.95
N GLU A 79 -24.95 13.08 -0.13
CA GLU A 79 -24.73 12.46 1.18
C GLU A 79 -24.14 11.05 1.05
N ALA A 80 -24.62 10.27 0.07
CA ALA A 80 -24.04 8.96 -0.24
C ALA A 80 -22.57 9.07 -0.67
N ALA A 81 -22.23 10.06 -1.51
CA ALA A 81 -20.87 10.32 -1.93
C ALA A 81 -19.97 10.72 -0.74
N ALA A 82 -20.45 11.62 0.12
CA ALA A 82 -19.72 12.06 1.31
C ALA A 82 -19.42 10.91 2.29
N LEU A 83 -20.34 9.94 2.43
CA LEU A 83 -20.11 8.75 3.24
C LEU A 83 -19.04 7.82 2.65
N LEU A 84 -18.93 7.76 1.32
CA LEU A 84 -18.00 6.87 0.62
C LEU A 84 -16.62 7.50 0.37
N GLU A 85 -16.51 8.83 0.38
CA GLU A 85 -15.26 9.54 0.12
C GLU A 85 -14.09 9.07 1.02
N PRO A 86 -14.24 8.91 2.36
CA PRO A 86 -13.15 8.42 3.21
C PRO A 86 -12.73 6.99 2.88
N VAL A 87 -13.68 6.15 2.44
CA VAL A 87 -13.41 4.76 2.01
C VAL A 87 -12.56 4.78 0.74
N GLN A 88 -12.95 5.61 -0.23
CA GLN A 88 -12.21 5.77 -1.48
C GLN A 88 -10.79 6.28 -1.22
N GLN A 89 -10.63 7.30 -0.38
CA GLN A 89 -9.31 7.86 -0.04
C GLN A 89 -8.38 6.79 0.56
N ARG A 90 -8.88 5.99 1.51
CA ARG A 90 -8.14 4.87 2.11
C ARG A 90 -7.77 3.80 1.08
N LEU A 91 -8.68 3.44 0.18
CA LEU A 91 -8.40 2.48 -0.89
C LEU A 91 -7.32 3.01 -1.83
N CYS A 92 -7.43 4.27 -2.28
CA CYS A 92 -6.43 4.91 -3.13
C CYS A 92 -5.06 4.96 -2.46
N GLN A 93 -5.00 5.28 -1.18
CA GLN A 93 -3.76 5.30 -0.41
C GLN A 93 -3.14 3.90 -0.30
N GLY A 94 -3.93 2.90 0.12
CA GLY A 94 -3.45 1.54 0.28
C GLY A 94 -2.97 0.92 -1.04
N LEU A 95 -3.74 1.12 -2.12
CA LEU A 95 -3.34 0.70 -3.46
C LEU A 95 -2.10 1.44 -3.95
N SER A 96 -1.96 2.74 -3.68
CA SER A 96 -0.74 3.46 -4.04
C SER A 96 0.49 2.94 -3.31
N CYS A 97 0.38 2.45 -2.08
CA CYS A 97 1.48 1.82 -1.37
C CYS A 97 1.88 0.49 -2.03
N ILE A 98 0.91 -0.34 -2.39
CA ILE A 98 1.14 -1.63 -3.03
C ILE A 98 1.69 -1.46 -4.46
N ASN A 99 1.13 -0.53 -5.25
CA ASN A 99 1.55 -0.28 -6.62
C ASN A 99 2.98 0.27 -6.73
N ARG A 100 3.58 0.77 -5.64
CA ARG A 100 5.00 1.16 -5.62
C ARG A 100 5.94 -0.03 -5.39
N LEU A 101 5.40 -1.17 -4.96
CA LEU A 101 6.17 -2.40 -4.79
C LEU A 101 6.39 -3.14 -6.10
N VAL A 102 5.41 -3.08 -7.02
CA VAL A 102 5.33 -3.84 -8.28
C VAL A 102 5.52 -2.99 -9.52
#